data_AF-M1AS18-F1
#
_entry.id   AF-M1AS18-F1
#
_cell.length_a   1.000
_cell.length_b   1.000
_cell.length_c   1.000
_cell.angle_alpha   90.00
_cell.angle_beta   90.00
_cell.angle_gamma   90.00
#
_symmetry.space_group_name_H-M   'P 1'
#
loop_
_entity.id
_entity.type
_entity.pdbx_description
1 polymer ?
#
loop_
_entity_poly.entity_id
_entity_poly.type
_entity_poly.pdbx_seq_one_letter_code
_entity_poly.pdbx_strand_id
1 'polypeptide(L)'
;MANQPSSYPILCASFNQDHSCFAIGTREGFKIFDCKTGRLLYERVAGAFIIVEMLFSSSLLAIVGAGEQPSLSPRRLCLFNTVTGVALEELNFLTSILAVRMNKKR
;
A
#
# COMPACT_ATOMS: atom_id res chain seq x y z
N MET A 1 -8.11 19.81 -26.03
CA MET A 1 -7.77 19.57 -24.61
C MET A 1 -7.09 18.21 -24.56
N ALA A 2 -5.77 18.17 -24.38
CA ALA A 2 -5.00 16.94 -24.48
C ALA A 2 -5.37 16.02 -23.31
N ASN A 3 -5.90 14.84 -23.63
CA ASN A 3 -6.11 13.76 -22.68
C ASN A 3 -4.71 13.18 -22.40
N GLN A 4 -3.97 13.76 -21.45
CA GLN A 4 -2.72 13.15 -20.99
C GLN A 4 -3.08 11.83 -20.31
N PRO A 5 -2.64 10.67 -20.82
CA PRO A 5 -2.77 9.45 -20.04
C PRO A 5 -1.94 9.68 -18.78
N SER A 6 -2.57 9.65 -17.60
CA SER A 6 -1.83 9.60 -16.35
C SER A 6 -0.92 8.38 -16.42
N SER A 7 0.38 8.59 -16.65
CA SER A 7 1.37 7.55 -16.93
C SER A 7 1.78 6.77 -15.66
N TYR A 8 0.83 6.58 -14.75
CA TYR A 8 1.01 5.89 -13.48
C TYR A 8 0.21 4.59 -13.53
N PRO A 9 0.78 3.51 -14.09
CA PRO A 9 0.12 2.22 -14.05
C PRO A 9 -0.12 1.83 -12.59
N ILE A 10 -1.37 1.50 -12.27
CA ILE A 10 -1.75 0.94 -10.99
C ILE A 10 -1.08 -0.43 -10.88
N LEU A 11 -0.33 -0.64 -9.80
CA LEU A 11 0.38 -1.90 -9.53
C LEU A 11 -0.45 -2.83 -8.66
N CYS A 12 -1.23 -2.28 -7.72
CA CYS A 12 -2.15 -3.03 -6.89
C CYS A 12 -3.32 -2.16 -6.44
N ALA A 13 -4.42 -2.83 -6.11
CA ALA A 13 -5.57 -2.24 -5.45
C ALA A 13 -6.22 -3.28 -4.52
N SER A 14 -6.64 -2.85 -3.34
CA SER A 14 -7.38 -3.71 -2.39
C SER A 14 -8.37 -2.90 -1.56
N PHE A 15 -9.48 -3.54 -1.21
CA PHE A 15 -10.38 -3.04 -0.17
C PHE A 15 -9.85 -3.46 1.21
N ASN A 16 -10.13 -2.64 2.22
CA ASN A 16 -10.02 -3.11 3.59
C ASN A 16 -11.14 -4.13 3.92
N GLN A 17 -11.03 -4.76 5.09
CA GLN A 17 -11.81 -5.93 5.49
C GLN A 17 -13.32 -5.66 5.61
N ASP A 18 -13.74 -4.41 5.85
CA ASP A 18 -15.14 -4.01 5.95
C ASP A 18 -15.62 -3.18 4.75
N HIS A 19 -14.80 -3.11 3.69
CA HIS A 19 -15.07 -2.37 2.45
C HIS A 19 -15.37 -0.87 2.65
N SER A 20 -14.97 -0.28 3.78
CA SER A 20 -15.14 1.14 4.03
C SER A 20 -14.07 2.01 3.34
N CYS A 21 -12.89 1.44 3.08
CA CYS A 21 -11.78 2.10 2.40
C CYS A 21 -11.14 1.18 1.35
N PHE A 22 -10.40 1.77 0.42
CA PHE A 22 -9.55 1.03 -0.50
C PHE A 22 -8.19 1.71 -0.67
N ALA A 23 -7.16 0.90 -0.91
CA ALA A 23 -5.81 1.34 -1.21
C ALA A 23 -5.48 1.12 -2.68
N ILE A 24 -4.67 2.02 -3.25
CA ILE A 24 -4.09 1.90 -4.59
C ILE A 24 -2.59 2.09 -4.48
N GLY A 25 -1.82 1.10 -4.94
CA GLY A 25 -0.37 1.18 -5.12
C GLY A 25 -0.02 1.51 -6.57
N THR A 26 0.99 2.36 -6.76
CA THR A 26 1.51 2.82 -8.05
C THR A 26 3.03 2.77 -8.04
N ARG A 27 3.67 3.18 -9.14
CA ARG A 27 5.13 3.33 -9.22
C ARG A 27 5.70 4.51 -8.41
N GLU A 28 4.87 5.49 -8.08
CA GLU A 28 5.31 6.68 -7.32
C GLU A 28 5.03 6.56 -5.83
N GLY A 29 4.07 5.71 -5.45
CA GLY A 29 3.64 5.61 -4.08
C GLY A 29 2.32 4.87 -3.93
N PHE A 30 1.61 5.16 -2.85
CA PHE A 30 0.27 4.63 -2.63
C PHE A 30 -0.68 5.68 -2.06
N LYS A 31 -1.97 5.41 -2.26
CA LYS A 31 -3.08 6.27 -1.83
C LYS A 31 -4.16 5.43 -1.16
N ILE A 32 -4.82 5.99 -0.16
CA ILE A 32 -5.97 5.39 0.53
C ILE A 32 -7.17 6.31 0.34
N PHE A 33 -8.31 5.74 -0.01
CA PHE A 33 -9.54 6.44 -0.28
C PHE A 33 -10.69 5.91 0.56
N ASP A 34 -11.61 6.80 0.90
CA ASP A 34 -12.90 6.46 1.48
C ASP A 34 -13.82 5.93 0.35
N CYS A 35 -14.38 4.73 0.53
CA CYS A 35 -15.22 4.09 -0.50
C CYS A 35 -16.53 4.85 -0.75
N LYS A 36 -17.07 5.53 0.26
CA LYS A 36 -18.40 6.14 0.19
C LYS A 36 -18.37 7.51 -0.50
N THR A 37 -17.33 8.28 -0.23
CA THR A 37 -17.19 9.67 -0.67
C THR A 37 -16.16 9.84 -1.80
N GLY A 38 -15.32 8.84 -2.03
CA GLY A 38 -14.20 8.92 -2.97
C GLY A 38 -13.08 9.88 -2.51
N ARG A 39 -13.13 10.36 -1.26
CA ARG A 39 -12.13 11.29 -0.74
C ARG A 39 -10.81 10.58 -0.49
N LEU A 40 -9.72 11.26 -0.84
CA LEU A 40 -8.37 10.84 -0.47
C LEU A 40 -8.19 11.02 1.04
N LEU A 41 -7.89 9.92 1.73
CA LEU A 41 -7.65 9.88 3.18
C LEU A 41 -6.16 9.99 3.49
N TYR A 42 -5.32 9.40 2.64
CA TYR A 42 -3.87 9.38 2.85
C TYR A 42 -3.14 9.20 1.51
N GLU A 43 -1.99 9.85 1.36
CA GLU A 43 -1.09 9.70 0.22
C GLU A 43 0.35 9.63 0.72
N ARG A 44 1.12 8.73 0.12
CA ARG A 44 2.56 8.65 0.34
C ARG A 44 3.28 8.48 -0.99
N VAL A 45 4.18 9.40 -1.29
CA VAL A 45 5.07 9.36 -2.45
C VAL A 45 6.41 8.80 -1.99
N ALA A 46 6.62 7.50 -2.20
CA ALA A 46 7.78 6.77 -1.68
C ALA A 46 8.26 5.64 -2.58
N GLY A 47 7.90 5.65 -3.87
CA GLY A 47 8.30 4.65 -4.86
C GLY A 47 7.26 3.56 -5.11
N ALA A 48 7.68 2.51 -5.80
CA ALA A 48 6.77 1.52 -6.37
C ALA A 48 6.32 0.46 -5.35
N PHE A 49 5.00 0.33 -5.14
CA PHE A 49 4.40 -0.66 -4.22
C PHE A 49 3.52 -1.66 -4.96
N ILE A 50 3.77 -2.96 -4.75
CA ILE A 50 3.00 -4.07 -5.34
C ILE A 50 1.97 -4.66 -4.39
N ILE A 51 2.09 -4.40 -3.08
CA ILE A 51 1.09 -4.77 -2.08
C ILE A 51 0.95 -3.60 -1.12
N VAL A 52 -0.28 -3.16 -0.90
CA VAL A 52 -0.65 -2.18 0.12
C VAL A 52 -1.90 -2.73 0.79
N GLU A 53 -1.73 -3.39 1.93
CA GLU A 53 -2.86 -3.95 2.66
C GLU A 53 -3.17 -3.22 3.95
N MET A 54 -4.46 -3.01 4.16
CA MET A 54 -4.98 -2.27 5.31
C MET A 54 -5.36 -3.22 6.44
N LEU A 55 -5.23 -2.76 7.68
CA LEU A 55 -5.90 -3.38 8.83
C LEU A 55 -7.12 -2.54 9.21
N PHE A 56 -8.28 -2.90 8.67
CA PHE A 56 -9.53 -2.16 8.74
C PHE A 56 -9.30 -0.68 8.40
N SER A 57 -9.76 0.23 9.25
CA SER A 57 -9.52 1.68 9.12
C SER A 57 -8.53 2.17 10.17
N SER A 58 -7.62 1.30 10.63
CA SER A 58 -6.52 1.67 11.53
C SER A 58 -5.38 2.34 10.76
N SER A 59 -4.39 2.88 11.47
CA SER A 59 -3.20 3.46 10.85
C SER A 59 -2.16 2.42 10.41
N LEU A 60 -2.38 1.13 10.66
CA LEU A 60 -1.44 0.06 10.33
C LEU A 60 -1.67 -0.45 8.89
N LEU A 61 -0.59 -0.45 8.11
CA LEU A 61 -0.53 -1.02 6.77
C LEU A 61 0.55 -2.09 6.69
N ALA A 62 0.31 -3.10 5.86
CA ALA A 62 1.32 -4.02 5.36
C ALA A 62 1.69 -3.62 3.92
N ILE A 63 2.93 -3.19 3.70
CA ILE A 63 3.39 -2.74 2.37
C ILE A 63 4.55 -3.60 1.86
N VAL A 64 4.56 -3.84 0.56
CA VAL A 64 5.64 -4.56 -0.16
C VAL A 64 6.03 -3.77 -1.41
N GLY A 65 7.33 -3.54 -1.57
CA GLY A 65 7.90 -2.79 -2.69
C GLY A 65 8.03 -3.59 -3.98
N ALA A 66 8.09 -2.93 -5.13
CA ALA A 66 8.15 -3.58 -6.45
C ALA A 66 9.54 -4.11 -6.86
N GLY A 67 10.61 -3.72 -6.17
CA GLY A 67 12.00 -4.03 -6.54
C GLY A 67 12.68 -2.97 -7.41
N GLU A 68 11.99 -1.89 -7.75
CA GLU A 68 12.52 -0.82 -8.62
C GLU A 68 13.53 0.08 -7.92
N GLN A 69 13.51 0.10 -6.59
CA GLN A 69 14.46 0.83 -5.75
C GLN A 69 15.10 -0.14 -4.75
N PRO A 70 16.38 0.02 -4.38
CA PRO A 70 17.07 -0.88 -3.45
C PRO A 70 16.39 -1.00 -2.07
N SER A 71 15.70 0.05 -1.63
CA SER A 71 14.94 0.10 -0.39
C SER A 71 13.59 -0.64 -0.45
N LEU A 72 13.09 -0.93 -1.65
CA LEU A 72 11.75 -1.46 -1.90
C LEU A 72 11.81 -2.86 -2.52
N SER A 73 12.11 -3.87 -1.72
CA SER A 73 12.21 -5.26 -2.18
C SER A 73 10.84 -5.95 -2.26
N PRO A 74 10.56 -6.76 -3.31
CA PRO A 74 9.37 -7.61 -3.38
C PRO A 74 9.39 -8.77 -2.38
N ARG A 75 10.51 -8.96 -1.68
CA ARG A 75 10.73 -9.98 -0.64
C ARG A 75 10.70 -9.42 0.77
N ARG A 76 10.40 -8.13 0.92
CA ARG A 76 10.38 -7.45 2.21
C ARG A 76 8.98 -6.92 2.50
N LEU A 77 8.38 -7.43 3.56
CA LEU A 77 7.17 -6.88 4.14
C LEU A 77 7.58 -5.81 5.15
N CYS A 78 6.99 -4.63 5.04
CA CYS A 78 7.10 -3.56 6.03
C CYS A 78 5.73 -3.31 6.65
N LEU A 79 5.65 -3.35 7.98
CA LEU A 79 4.51 -2.84 8.74
C LEU A 79 4.70 -1.34 8.92
N PHE A 80 3.77 -0.54 8.40
CA PHE A 80 3.87 0.91 8.31
C PHE A 80 2.74 1.58 9.05
N ASN A 81 3.04 2.64 9.81
CA ASN A 81 2.03 3.45 10.49
C ASN A 81 1.80 4.76 9.73
N THR A 82 0.60 4.98 9.22
CA THR A 82 0.24 6.17 8.44
C THR A 82 0.20 7.46 9.26
N VAL A 83 -0.06 7.37 10.56
CA VAL A 83 -0.12 8.55 11.45
C VAL A 83 1.29 9.04 11.78
N THR A 84 2.22 8.15 12.10
CA THR A 84 3.60 8.54 12.41
C THR A 84 4.46 8.70 11.17
N GLY A 85 4.08 8.07 10.05
CA GLY A 85 4.85 8.06 8.82
C GLY A 85 6.09 7.14 8.89
N VAL A 86 6.14 6.22 9.85
CA VAL A 86 7.33 5.40 10.15
C VAL A 86 7.04 3.90 9.98
N ALA A 87 8.07 3.16 9.54
CA ALA A 87 8.08 1.70 9.53
C ALA A 87 8.21 1.18 10.96
N LEU A 88 7.27 0.33 11.39
CA LEU A 88 7.26 -0.28 12.71
C LEU A 88 8.16 -1.52 12.75
N GLU A 89 8.05 -2.38 11.73
CA GLU A 89 8.75 -3.66 11.67
C GLU A 89 8.92 -4.10 10.22
N GLU A 90 10.01 -4.82 9.93
CA GLU A 90 10.29 -5.39 8.62
C GLU A 90 10.52 -6.91 8.72
N LEU A 91 9.89 -7.65 7.82
CA LEU A 91 10.06 -9.11 7.69
C LEU A 91 10.63 -9.41 6.31
N ASN A 92 11.76 -10.12 6.27
CA ASN A 92 12.42 -10.51 5.03
C ASN A 92 12.11 -11.98 4.69
N PHE A 93 11.79 -12.23 3.44
CA PHE A 93 11.45 -13.54 2.90
C PHE A 93 12.50 -13.98 1.87
N LEU A 94 12.62 -15.29 1.64
CA LEU A 94 13.55 -15.84 0.66
C LEU A 94 13.09 -15.56 -0.78
N THR A 95 11.78 -15.57 -1.00
CA THR A 95 11.11 -15.41 -2.29
C THR A 95 10.14 -14.22 -2.28
N SER A 96 9.66 -13.82 -3.45
CA SER A 96 8.72 -12.71 -3.60
C SER A 96 7.42 -12.98 -2.86
N ILE A 97 6.94 -11.97 -2.13
CA ILE A 97 5.68 -12.02 -1.41
C ILE A 97 4.55 -11.85 -2.42
N LEU A 98 3.64 -12.82 -2.46
CA LEU A 98 2.55 -12.83 -3.43
C LEU A 98 1.27 -12.20 -2.88
N ALA A 99 1.03 -12.32 -1.58
CA ALA A 99 -0.12 -11.75 -0.90
C ALA A 99 0.16 -11.56 0.58
N VAL A 100 -0.49 -10.57 1.18
CA VAL A 100 -0.55 -10.34 2.63
C VAL A 100 -2.01 -10.22 3.03
N ARG A 101 -2.40 -10.79 4.17
CA ARG A 101 -3.75 -10.66 4.74
C ARG A 101 -3.64 -10.46 6.24
N MET A 102 -4.44 -9.55 6.78
CA MET A 102 -4.40 -9.17 8.21
C MET A 102 -5.79 -9.23 8.84
N ASN A 103 -5.82 -9.49 10.15
CA ASN A 103 -7.02 -9.42 10.98
C ASN A 103 -6.64 -8.91 12.40
N LYS A 104 -7.62 -8.71 13.28
CA LYS A 104 -7.39 -8.19 14.66
C LYS A 104 -7.00 -9.26 15.68
N LYS A 105 -7.00 -10.54 15.30
CA LYS A 105 -6.62 -11.63 16.21
C LYS A 105 -5.10 -11.68 16.33
N ARG A 106 -4.65 -11.93 17.55
CA ARG A 106 -3.24 -12.11 17.90
C ARG A 106 -2.77 -13.52 17.58
#